data_AF-K1TXY3-F1
#
_entry.id   AF-K1TXY3-F1
#
_cell.length_a   1.000
_cell.length_b   1.000
_cell.length_c   1.000
_cell.angle_alpha   90.00
_cell.angle_beta   90.00
_cell.angle_gamma   90.00
#
_symmetry.space_group_name_H-M   'P 1'
#
loop_
_entity.id
_entity.type
_entity.pdbx_description
1 polymer ?
#
loop_
_entity_poly.entity_id
_entity_poly.type
_entity_poly.pdbx_seq_one_letter_code
_entity_poly.pdbx_strand_id
1 'polypeptide(L)'
;LSVIPISRYSRTFEVIGHSVCIDDETLAEAISALPVDRRDIILLSYFLDMSDAEIANVLNMVRRSVAYRRTSTLKLLKNLMGGENR
;
A
#
# COMPACT_ATOMS: atom_id res chain seq x y z
N LEU A 1 33.53 -15.12 10.61
CA LEU A 1 32.15 -15.28 11.14
C LEU A 1 31.62 -13.88 11.42
N SER A 2 31.05 -13.20 10.43
CA SER A 2 29.61 -13.20 10.17
C SER A 2 29.40 -12.94 8.67
N VAL A 3 28.81 -13.91 7.98
CA VAL A 3 28.14 -13.66 6.70
C VAL A 3 26.83 -12.97 7.07
N ILE A 4 26.76 -11.65 6.91
CA ILE A 4 25.48 -10.96 6.84
C ILE A 4 24.86 -11.44 5.52
N PRO A 5 23.74 -12.16 5.52
CA PRO A 5 23.02 -12.34 4.28
C PRO A 5 22.58 -10.94 3.88
N ILE A 6 23.03 -10.46 2.72
CA ILE A 6 22.45 -9.30 2.05
C ILE A 6 21.02 -9.74 1.71
N SER A 7 20.10 -9.66 2.68
CA SER A 7 18.75 -10.11 2.51
C SER A 7 18.04 -9.10 1.62
N ARG A 8 17.77 -9.56 0.39
CA ARG A 8 16.58 -9.28 -0.45
C ARG A 8 16.00 -7.87 -0.39
N TYR A 9 16.01 -7.19 -1.53
CA TYR A 9 15.48 -5.86 -1.79
C TYR A 9 14.12 -5.59 -1.11
N SER A 10 14.12 -5.01 0.09
CA SER A 10 12.93 -4.51 0.77
C SER A 10 12.76 -3.02 0.49
N ARG A 11 11.57 -2.59 0.05
CA ARG A 11 11.26 -1.16 -0.13
C ARG A 11 10.49 -0.64 1.08
N THR A 12 10.92 0.50 1.60
CA THR A 12 10.24 1.17 2.72
C THR A 12 9.45 2.36 2.21
N PHE A 13 8.21 2.48 2.69
CA PHE A 13 7.30 3.58 2.42
C PHE A 13 6.98 4.30 3.71
N GLU A 14 6.99 5.63 3.68
CA GLU A 14 6.59 6.47 4.80
C GLU A 14 5.16 6.97 4.57
N VAL A 15 4.28 6.77 5.56
CA VAL A 15 2.88 7.16 5.51
C VAL A 15 2.40 7.63 6.89
N ILE A 16 2.02 8.91 7.01
CA ILE A 16 1.60 9.55 8.28
C ILE A 16 2.57 9.33 9.47
N GLY A 17 3.88 9.24 9.21
CA GLY A 17 4.87 8.98 10.27
C GLY A 17 5.03 7.51 10.67
N HIS A 18 4.43 6.59 9.90
CA HIS A 18 4.68 5.15 9.98
C HIS A 18 5.52 4.68 8.80
N SER A 19 6.48 3.80 9.08
CA SER A 19 7.26 3.09 8.07
C SER A 19 6.63 1.73 7.76
N VAL A 20 6.36 1.47 6.47
CA VAL A 20 5.87 0.18 5.97
C VAL A 20 6.95 -0.43 5.09
N CYS A 21 7.43 -1.61 5.46
CA CYS A 21 8.43 -2.36 4.72
C CYS A 21 7.76 -3.44 3.86
N ILE A 22 8.10 -3.49 2.57
CA ILE A 22 7.56 -4.46 1.61
C ILE A 22 8.73 -5.21 0.97
N ASP A 23 8.83 -6.50 1.29
CA ASP A 23 9.91 -7.39 0.82
C ASP A 23 9.66 -7.96 -0.58
N ASP A 24 8.39 -7.96 -1.03
CA ASP A 24 8.05 -8.41 -2.38
C ASP A 24 8.30 -7.28 -3.39
N GLU A 25 9.30 -7.47 -4.24
CA GLU A 25 9.73 -6.48 -5.24
C GLU A 25 8.62 -6.10 -6.22
N THR A 26 7.81 -7.08 -6.65
CA THR A 26 6.72 -6.82 -7.63
C THR A 26 5.63 -5.96 -7.00
N LEU A 27 5.24 -6.25 -5.76
CA LEU A 27 4.28 -5.47 -5.00
C LEU A 27 4.85 -4.09 -4.66
N ALA A 28 6.12 -4.00 -4.28
CA ALA A 28 6.79 -2.75 -3.99
C ALA A 28 6.86 -1.83 -5.23
N GLU A 29 7.09 -2.38 -6.42
CA GLU A 29 7.03 -1.62 -7.67
C GLU A 29 5.61 -1.18 -8.00
N ALA A 30 4.64 -2.08 -7.90
CA ALA A 30 3.24 -1.76 -8.17
C ALA A 30 2.71 -0.66 -7.22
N ILE A 31 3.06 -0.72 -5.93
CA ILE A 31 2.70 0.30 -4.93
C ILE A 31 3.44 1.62 -5.19
N SER A 32 4.71 1.59 -5.60
CA SER A 32 5.48 2.80 -5.91
C SER A 32 4.97 3.53 -7.16
N ALA A 33 4.32 2.82 -8.09
CA ALA A 33 3.72 3.40 -9.28
C ALA A 33 2.35 4.06 -9.02
N LEU A 34 1.76 3.88 -7.83
CA LEU A 34 0.49 4.50 -7.48
C LEU A 34 0.65 6.01 -7.23
N PRO A 35 -0.36 6.82 -7.59
CA PRO A 35 -0.50 8.17 -7.04
C PRO A 35 -0.46 8.15 -5.51
N VAL A 36 0.23 9.13 -4.90
CA VAL A 36 0.48 9.19 -3.44
C VAL A 36 -0.80 9.00 -2.62
N ASP A 37 -1.90 9.67 -3.01
CA ASP A 37 -3.17 9.59 -2.30
C ASP A 37 -3.78 8.18 -2.30
N ARG A 38 -3.58 7.41 -3.36
CA ARG A 38 -4.02 6.00 -3.46
C ARG A 38 -3.07 5.06 -2.75
N ARG A 39 -1.77 5.31 -2.87
CA ARG A 39 -0.71 4.56 -2.19
C ARG A 39 -0.93 4.59 -0.68
N ASP A 40 -1.11 5.80 -0.12
CA ASP A 40 -1.26 5.99 1.31
C ASP A 40 -2.51 5.28 1.84
N ILE A 41 -3.64 5.31 1.11
CA ILE A 41 -4.85 4.55 1.45
C ILE A 41 -4.59 3.03 1.47
N ILE A 42 -3.83 2.49 0.51
CA ILE A 42 -3.49 1.06 0.49
C ILE A 42 -2.59 0.69 1.66
N LEU A 43 -1.54 1.49 1.92
CA LEU A 43 -0.62 1.24 3.03
C LEU A 43 -1.35 1.27 4.38
N LEU A 44 -2.15 2.30 4.62
CA LEU A 44 -2.91 2.42 5.87
C LEU A 44 -3.93 1.28 6.04
N SER A 45 -4.62 0.87 4.97
CA SER A 45 -5.67 -0.14 5.08
C SER A 45 -5.19 -1.58 5.19
N TYR A 46 -4.10 -1.95 4.50
CA TYR A 46 -3.69 -3.36 4.38
C TYR A 46 -2.41 -3.68 5.14
N PHE A 47 -1.60 -2.67 5.49
CA PHE A 47 -0.37 -2.87 6.24
C PHE A 47 -0.45 -2.32 7.67
N LEU A 48 -1.34 -1.36 7.92
CA LEU A 48 -1.57 -0.77 9.24
C LEU A 48 -2.99 -1.02 9.79
N ASP A 49 -3.75 -1.92 9.13
CA ASP A 49 -5.09 -2.37 9.53
C ASP A 49 -6.12 -1.26 9.82
N MET A 50 -5.93 -0.05 9.28
CA MET A 50 -6.85 1.05 9.50
C MET A 50 -8.13 0.90 8.69
N SER A 51 -9.26 1.18 9.32
CA SER A 51 -10.57 1.22 8.64
C SER A 51 -10.70 2.44 7.73
N ASP A 52 -11.63 2.39 6.77
CA ASP A 52 -11.94 3.55 5.91
C ASP A 52 -12.30 4.80 6.72
N ALA A 53 -12.87 4.64 7.92
CA ALA A 53 -13.24 5.75 8.80
C ALA A 53 -12.00 6.39 9.46
N GLU A 54 -11.07 5.57 9.95
CA GLU A 54 -9.82 6.06 10.54
C GLU A 54 -8.94 6.72 9.48
N ILE A 55 -8.84 6.12 8.28
CA ILE A 55 -8.11 6.69 7.15
C ILE A 55 -8.74 8.01 6.72
N ALA A 56 -10.07 8.10 6.66
CA ALA A 56 -10.79 9.33 6.35
C ALA A 56 -10.46 10.46 7.34
N ASN A 57 -10.41 10.14 8.63
CA ASN A 57 -10.05 11.12 9.66
C ASN A 57 -8.60 11.59 9.49
N VAL A 58 -7.65 10.66 9.32
CA VAL A 58 -6.22 10.97 9.27
C VAL A 58 -5.81 11.70 7.98
N LEU A 59 -6.43 11.35 6.84
CA LEU A 59 -6.18 12.01 5.54
C LEU A 59 -7.08 13.23 5.29
N ASN A 60 -7.95 13.59 6.23
CA ASN A 60 -8.97 14.64 6.05
C ASN A 60 -9.81 14.46 4.77
N MET A 61 -10.33 13.24 4.59
CA MET A 61 -11.13 12.83 3.45
C MET A 61 -12.53 12.36 3.89
N VAL A 62 -13.47 12.33 2.95
CA VAL A 62 -14.77 11.67 3.19
C VAL A 62 -14.61 10.15 3.10
N ARG A 63 -15.16 9.39 4.07
CA ARG A 63 -15.13 7.91 4.12
C ARG A 63 -15.49 7.23 2.79
N ARG A 64 -16.50 7.75 2.09
CA ARG A 64 -16.94 7.22 0.79
C ARG A 64 -15.85 7.34 -0.29
N SER A 65 -15.08 8.43 -0.28
CA SER A 65 -13.96 8.63 -1.19
C SER A 65 -12.82 7.67 -0.89
N VAL A 66 -12.53 7.42 0.40
CA VAL A 66 -11.54 6.42 0.82
C VAL A 66 -11.93 5.03 0.33
N ALA A 67 -13.18 4.60 0.61
CA ALA A 67 -13.68 3.30 0.17
C ALA A 67 -13.58 3.11 -1.36
N TYR A 68 -13.99 4.13 -2.13
CA TYR A 68 -13.90 4.11 -3.59
C TYR A 68 -12.44 4.01 -4.08
N ARG A 69 -11.53 4.83 -3.54
CA ARG A 69 -10.12 4.82 -3.94
C ARG A 69 -9.43 3.52 -3.53
N ARG A 70 -9.72 2.98 -2.34
CA ARG A 70 -9.21 1.68 -1.88
C ARG A 70 -9.61 0.56 -2.84
N THR A 71 -10.90 0.42 -3.13
CA THR A 71 -11.42 -0.65 -4.00
C THR A 71 -10.91 -0.53 -5.43
N SER A 72 -10.94 0.67 -6.01
CA SER A 72 -10.46 0.89 -7.38
C SER A 72 -8.95 0.68 -7.51
N THR A 73 -8.17 1.03 -6.48
CA THR A 73 -6.72 0.82 -6.46
C THR A 73 -6.38 -0.65 -6.27
N LEU A 74 -7.10 -1.38 -5.40
CA LEU A 74 -6.90 -2.81 -5.27
C LEU A 74 -7.19 -3.55 -6.58
N LYS A 75 -8.23 -3.14 -7.32
CA LYS A 75 -8.51 -3.69 -8.65
C LYS A 75 -7.38 -3.40 -9.65
N LEU A 76 -6.82 -2.19 -9.62
CA LEU A 76 -5.67 -1.82 -10.44
C LEU A 76 -4.45 -2.70 -10.10
N LEU A 77 -4.10 -2.84 -8.83
CA LEU A 77 -2.98 -3.67 -8.38
C LEU A 77 -3.13 -5.12 -8.80
N LYS A 78 -4.34 -5.70 -8.64
CA LYS A 78 -4.64 -7.06 -9.12
C LYS A 78 -4.39 -7.21 -10.61
N ASN A 79 -4.85 -6.26 -11.43
CA ASN A 79 -4.64 -6.30 -12.88
C ASN A 79 -3.15 -6.20 -13.25
N LEU A 80 -2.40 -5.31 -12.58
CA LEU A 80 -0.96 -5.12 -12.83
C LEU A 80 -0.15 -6.37 -12.45
N MET A 81 -0.58 -7.10 -11.43
CA MET A 81 0.10 -8.31 -10.93
C MET A 81 -0.41 -9.61 -11.58
N GLY A 82 -1.24 -9.52 -12.62
CA GLY A 82 -1.75 -10.69 -13.34
C GLY A 82 -2.83 -11.49 -12.61
N GLY A 83 -3.45 -10.92 -11.58
CA GLY A 83 -4.60 -11.53 -10.89
C GLY A 83 -5.86 -11.47 -11.77
N GLU A 84 -6.38 -12.64 -12.17
CA GLU A 84 -7.64 -12.72 -12.92
C GLU A 84 -8.81 -12.14 -12.10
N ASN A 85 -9.61 -11.24 -12.70
CA ASN A 85 -10.89 -10.82 -12.13
C ASN A 85 -11.92 -11.93 -12.39
N ARG A 86 -11.91 -12.99 -11.58
CA ARG A 86 -13.06 -13.92 -11.48
C ARG A 86 -14.11 -13.36 -10.55
#